data_AF-A0A8S0FWE3-F1
#
_entry.id   AF-A0A8S0FWE3-F1
#
_cell.length_a   1.000
_cell.length_b   1.000
_cell.length_c   1.000
_cell.angle_alpha   90.00
_cell.angle_beta   90.00
_cell.angle_gamma   90.00
#
_symmetry.space_group_name_H-M   'P 1'
#
loop_
_entity.id
_entity.type
_entity.pdbx_description
1 polymer ?
#
loop_
_entity_poly.entity_id
_entity_poly.type
_entity_poly.pdbx_seq_one_letter_code
_entity_poly.pdbx_strand_id
1 'polypeptide(L)'
;MNNNGNTTVDGQGSTGTEIAGNNAVVNQDGTLDVSGGGHGIDITGDSAKVDNKGGMTVTDPDSIGILIDGDKAIVNNDGDNAISNGGTGTQINGDEATVNNNGNTTVDGQGSTGTEIAGNNAVVNQDGTLDVSGGGHGIDITGDSATVDNKGGMTVTDPDSIGILMLRR
;
A
#
# COMPACT_ATOMS: atom_id res chain seq x y z
N MET A 1 2.42 -14.73 10.21
CA MET A 1 1.63 -14.07 11.26
C MET A 1 0.18 -14.06 10.78
N ASN A 2 -0.79 -14.32 11.66
CA ASN A 2 -2.20 -14.15 11.35
C ASN A 2 -2.78 -13.15 12.35
N ASN A 3 -3.33 -12.04 11.89
CA ASN A 3 -4.03 -11.09 12.74
C ASN A 3 -5.50 -11.01 12.29
N ASN A 4 -6.37 -11.42 13.20
CA ASN A 4 -7.82 -11.41 13.04
C ASN A 4 -8.48 -10.31 13.90
N GLY A 5 -7.68 -9.54 14.64
CA GLY A 5 -8.13 -8.46 15.52
C GLY A 5 -7.83 -7.08 14.93
N ASN A 6 -8.31 -6.04 15.63
CA ASN A 6 -7.98 -4.66 15.30
C ASN A 6 -6.56 -4.33 15.75
N THR A 7 -5.76 -3.80 14.84
CA THR A 7 -4.43 -3.23 15.13
C THR A 7 -4.52 -1.72 14.94
N THR A 8 -4.24 -0.96 15.99
CA THR A 8 -4.10 0.50 15.93
C THR A 8 -2.65 0.87 16.18
N VAL A 9 -2.05 1.63 15.29
CA VAL A 9 -0.68 2.13 15.39
C VAL A 9 -0.72 3.64 15.29
N ASP A 10 -0.31 4.32 16.35
CA ASP A 10 -0.31 5.78 16.42
C ASP A 10 1.05 6.30 16.89
N GLY A 11 1.50 7.39 16.28
CA GLY A 11 2.69 8.12 16.64
C GLY A 11 3.96 7.71 15.87
N GLN A 12 4.85 8.68 15.74
CA GLN A 12 6.04 8.57 14.90
C GLN A 12 6.95 7.43 15.36
N GLY A 13 7.30 6.54 14.42
CA GLY A 13 8.20 5.41 14.67
C GLY A 13 7.55 4.26 15.46
N SER A 14 6.23 4.31 15.69
CA SER A 14 5.48 3.16 16.17
C SER A 14 5.31 2.15 15.04
N THR A 15 5.53 0.86 15.34
CA THR A 15 5.29 -0.24 14.39
C THR A 15 4.34 -1.26 15.00
N GLY A 16 3.28 -1.62 14.28
CA GLY A 16 2.31 -2.61 14.73
C GLY A 16 2.85 -4.03 14.70
N THR A 17 3.29 -4.46 13.51
CA THR A 17 3.94 -5.76 13.28
C THR A 17 5.26 -5.56 12.55
N GLU A 18 6.36 -6.01 13.13
CA GLU A 18 7.69 -5.99 12.51
C GLU A 18 8.16 -7.43 12.24
N ILE A 19 8.59 -7.73 11.02
CA ILE A 19 9.15 -9.05 10.65
C ILE A 19 10.43 -8.87 9.85
N ALA A 20 11.53 -9.43 10.35
CA ALA A 20 12.77 -9.56 9.60
C ALA A 20 12.94 -11.01 9.13
N GLY A 21 12.99 -11.23 7.81
CA GLY A 21 13.29 -12.52 7.21
C GLY A 21 12.60 -12.76 5.87
N ASN A 22 13.31 -13.44 4.97
CA ASN A 22 12.79 -13.79 3.65
C ASN A 22 11.60 -14.75 3.75
N ASN A 23 10.67 -14.64 2.79
CA ASN A 23 9.45 -15.45 2.71
C ASN A 23 8.52 -15.29 3.92
N ALA A 24 8.59 -14.15 4.61
CA ALA A 24 7.61 -13.80 5.63
C ALA A 24 6.20 -13.85 5.05
N VAL A 25 5.24 -14.41 5.79
CA VAL A 25 3.83 -14.44 5.39
C VAL A 25 2.98 -13.79 6.48
N VAL A 26 2.20 -12.78 6.10
CA VAL A 26 1.24 -12.11 6.97
C VAL A 26 -0.17 -12.26 6.38
N ASN A 27 -1.10 -12.74 7.20
CA ASN A 27 -2.54 -12.72 6.90
C ASN A 27 -3.20 -11.70 7.82
N GLN A 28 -3.66 -10.59 7.25
CA GLN A 28 -4.34 -9.52 7.95
C GLN A 28 -5.84 -9.61 7.62
N ASP A 29 -6.57 -10.36 8.44
CA ASP A 29 -8.03 -10.51 8.33
C ASP A 29 -8.78 -9.45 9.16
N GLY A 30 -8.13 -8.95 10.22
CA GLY A 30 -8.64 -7.89 11.06
C GLY A 30 -8.34 -6.49 10.52
N THR A 31 -8.83 -5.45 11.21
CA THR A 31 -8.62 -4.06 10.79
C THR A 31 -7.22 -3.56 11.13
N LEU A 32 -6.70 -2.67 10.28
CA LEU A 32 -5.43 -1.97 10.47
C LEU A 32 -5.70 -0.45 10.43
N ASP A 33 -5.47 0.25 11.53
CA ASP A 33 -5.67 1.69 11.67
C ASP A 33 -4.33 2.35 12.03
N VAL A 34 -3.79 3.17 11.14
CA VAL A 34 -2.42 3.70 11.23
C VAL A 34 -2.43 5.22 11.09
N SER A 35 -1.83 5.91 12.07
CA SER A 35 -1.79 7.37 12.16
C SER A 35 -0.49 7.91 12.74
N GLY A 36 -0.32 9.24 12.68
CA GLY A 36 0.75 9.94 13.40
C GLY A 36 2.19 9.61 12.97
N GLY A 37 2.41 9.07 11.77
CA GLY A 37 3.73 8.65 11.28
C GLY A 37 4.13 7.23 11.72
N GLY A 38 3.15 6.38 12.04
CA GLY A 38 3.36 4.98 12.40
C GLY A 38 3.34 4.03 11.18
N HIS A 39 3.87 2.82 11.36
CA HIS A 39 3.83 1.74 10.37
C HIS A 39 2.95 0.60 10.86
N GLY A 40 1.99 0.14 10.05
CA GLY A 40 1.10 -0.96 10.40
C GLY A 40 1.81 -2.31 10.40
N ILE A 41 2.14 -2.79 9.21
CA ILE A 41 2.92 -4.01 8.96
C ILE A 41 4.23 -3.58 8.30
N ASP A 42 5.36 -3.90 8.92
CA ASP A 42 6.70 -3.59 8.46
C ASP A 42 7.48 -4.90 8.28
N ILE A 43 7.97 -5.15 7.06
CA ILE A 43 8.69 -6.39 6.73
C ILE A 43 9.98 -6.05 6.02
N THR A 44 11.10 -6.52 6.57
CA THR A 44 12.39 -6.55 5.87
C THR A 44 12.69 -7.98 5.44
N GLY A 45 12.72 -8.25 4.13
CA GLY A 45 13.10 -9.55 3.58
C GLY A 45 12.46 -9.86 2.23
N ASP A 46 13.21 -10.57 1.39
CA ASP A 46 12.77 -10.91 0.04
C ASP A 46 11.61 -11.90 0.03
N SER A 47 10.78 -11.84 -1.01
CA SER A 47 9.66 -12.76 -1.25
C SER A 47 8.63 -12.78 -0.12
N ALA A 48 8.56 -11.71 0.66
CA ALA A 48 7.51 -11.53 1.66
C ALA A 48 6.13 -11.51 0.99
N LYS A 49 5.13 -12.03 1.69
CA LYS A 49 3.74 -12.05 1.25
C LYS A 49 2.83 -11.46 2.32
N VAL A 50 2.01 -10.49 1.94
CA VAL A 50 0.95 -9.95 2.79
C VAL A 50 -0.41 -10.16 2.11
N ASP A 51 -1.29 -10.90 2.76
CA ASP A 51 -2.70 -11.04 2.39
C ASP A 51 -3.53 -10.12 3.31
N ASN A 52 -3.87 -8.92 2.83
CA ASN A 52 -4.70 -7.95 3.55
C ASN A 52 -6.16 -8.05 3.13
N LYS A 53 -6.94 -8.81 3.90
CA LYS A 53 -8.38 -9.03 3.70
C LYS A 53 -9.24 -8.15 4.59
N GLY A 54 -8.70 -7.71 5.72
CA GLY A 54 -9.35 -6.78 6.61
C GLY A 54 -9.27 -5.35 6.08
N GLY A 55 -10.09 -4.46 6.65
CA GLY A 55 -10.07 -3.06 6.29
C GLY A 55 -8.79 -2.37 6.76
N MET A 56 -8.25 -1.46 5.95
CA MET A 56 -7.11 -0.63 6.30
C MET A 56 -7.51 0.84 6.31
N THR A 57 -7.08 1.58 7.31
CA THR A 57 -7.15 3.04 7.36
C THR A 57 -5.75 3.56 7.64
N VAL A 58 -5.26 4.46 6.77
CA VAL A 58 -3.96 5.12 6.95
C VAL A 58 -4.18 6.62 6.84
N THR A 59 -3.82 7.36 7.89
CA THR A 59 -3.94 8.82 7.93
C THR A 59 -2.64 9.47 8.39
N ASP A 60 -2.47 10.72 8.02
CA ASP A 60 -1.37 11.62 8.40
C ASP A 60 -0.06 11.33 7.63
N PRO A 61 0.81 12.36 7.50
CA PRO A 61 2.10 12.20 6.83
C PRO A 61 2.97 11.13 7.50
N ASP A 62 3.80 10.49 6.69
CA ASP A 62 4.74 9.42 7.07
C ASP A 62 4.09 8.14 7.63
N SER A 63 2.76 8.08 7.72
CA SER A 63 2.05 6.85 8.11
C SER A 63 2.02 5.86 6.96
N ILE A 64 2.34 4.59 7.24
CA ILE A 64 2.34 3.52 6.24
C ILE A 64 1.53 2.33 6.73
N GLY A 65 0.56 1.87 5.94
CA GLY A 65 -0.23 0.69 6.26
C GLY A 65 0.60 -0.60 6.19
N ILE A 66 1.14 -0.90 5.00
CA ILE A 66 2.03 -2.04 4.75
C ILE A 66 3.32 -1.50 4.14
N LEU A 67 4.45 -1.72 4.80
CA LEU A 67 5.80 -1.49 4.29
C LEU A 67 6.51 -2.83 4.07
N ILE A 68 7.09 -3.03 2.88
CA ILE A 68 7.99 -4.15 2.61
C ILE A 68 9.28 -3.65 1.99
N ASP A 69 10.38 -3.85 2.68
CA ASP A 69 11.74 -3.71 2.16
C ASP A 69 12.28 -5.07 1.72
N GLY A 70 12.12 -5.41 0.44
CA GLY A 70 12.56 -6.69 -0.11
C GLY A 70 12.09 -6.97 -1.53
N ASP A 71 12.92 -7.68 -2.30
CA ASP A 71 12.61 -8.03 -3.68
C ASP A 71 11.52 -9.09 -3.75
N LYS A 72 10.75 -9.13 -4.84
CA LYS A 72 9.72 -10.15 -5.12
C LYS A 72 8.60 -10.21 -4.09
N ALA A 73 8.39 -9.12 -3.36
CA ALA A 73 7.29 -8.99 -2.42
C ALA A 73 5.94 -9.15 -3.13
N ILE A 74 4.97 -9.78 -2.46
CA ILE A 74 3.61 -9.94 -2.96
C ILE A 74 2.63 -9.37 -1.93
N VAL A 75 1.87 -8.36 -2.30
CA VAL A 75 0.78 -7.82 -1.46
C VAL A 75 -0.56 -8.05 -2.17
N ASN A 76 -1.51 -8.67 -1.47
CA ASN A 76 -2.89 -8.83 -1.92
C ASN A 76 -3.79 -7.97 -1.03
N ASN A 77 -4.30 -6.87 -1.56
CA ASN A 77 -5.22 -5.96 -0.90
C ASN A 77 -6.66 -6.33 -1.31
N ASP A 78 -7.21 -7.33 -0.64
CA ASP A 78 -8.60 -7.79 -0.80
C ASP A 78 -9.59 -6.95 0.02
N GLY A 79 -9.12 -6.35 1.12
CA GLY A 79 -9.92 -5.50 2.00
C GLY A 79 -10.15 -4.08 1.47
N ASP A 80 -11.08 -3.38 2.10
CA ASP A 80 -11.35 -1.97 1.82
C ASP A 80 -10.31 -1.08 2.50
N ASN A 81 -9.65 -0.20 1.73
CA ASN A 81 -8.58 0.66 2.18
C ASN A 81 -8.99 2.13 2.05
N ALA A 82 -8.83 2.90 3.13
CA ALA A 82 -9.03 4.35 3.15
C ALA A 82 -7.72 5.04 3.52
N ILE A 83 -7.16 5.80 2.59
CA ILE A 83 -5.89 6.50 2.76
C ILE A 83 -6.17 8.01 2.72
N SER A 84 -5.69 8.76 3.71
CA SER A 84 -5.94 10.19 3.79
C SER A 84 -4.83 11.02 4.42
N ASN A 85 -4.92 12.35 4.25
CA ASN A 85 -4.08 13.35 4.93
C ASN A 85 -2.56 13.11 4.83
N GLY A 86 -2.06 12.56 3.72
CA GLY A 86 -0.62 12.32 3.50
C GLY A 86 -0.13 10.92 3.84
N GLY A 87 -1.03 9.99 4.21
CA GLY A 87 -0.67 8.60 4.49
C GLY A 87 -0.38 7.77 3.23
N THR A 88 0.28 6.63 3.40
CA THR A 88 0.54 5.64 2.33
C THR A 88 -0.06 4.28 2.66
N GLY A 89 -0.92 3.73 1.79
CA GLY A 89 -1.57 2.44 2.02
C GLY A 89 -0.58 1.27 2.00
N THR A 90 0.01 1.01 0.83
CA THR A 90 1.03 -0.03 0.63
C THR A 90 2.29 0.60 0.02
N GLN A 91 3.44 0.40 0.64
CA GLN A 91 4.75 0.80 0.14
C GLN A 91 5.65 -0.44 -0.01
N ILE A 92 6.31 -0.59 -1.15
CA ILE A 92 7.31 -1.64 -1.37
C ILE A 92 8.60 -1.05 -1.94
N ASN A 93 9.71 -1.33 -1.27
CA ASN A 93 11.06 -1.01 -1.74
C ASN A 93 11.75 -2.32 -2.16
N GLY A 94 11.67 -2.66 -3.44
CA GLY A 94 12.21 -3.91 -3.97
C GLY A 94 11.84 -4.18 -5.42
N ASP A 95 12.74 -4.85 -6.14
CA ASP A 95 12.54 -5.23 -7.53
C ASP A 95 11.57 -6.41 -7.63
N GLU A 96 10.89 -6.56 -8.78
CA GLU A 96 9.95 -7.65 -9.08
C GLU A 96 8.76 -7.75 -8.09
N ALA A 97 8.42 -6.65 -7.41
CA ALA A 97 7.26 -6.57 -6.52
C ALA A 97 5.95 -6.78 -7.29
N THR A 98 5.00 -7.48 -6.67
CA THR A 98 3.64 -7.64 -7.20
C THR A 98 2.61 -7.14 -6.18
N VAL A 99 1.78 -6.18 -6.57
CA VAL A 99 0.64 -5.73 -5.76
C VAL A 99 -0.66 -6.06 -6.49
N ASN A 100 -1.55 -6.79 -5.83
CA ASN A 100 -2.89 -7.08 -6.33
C ASN A 100 -3.88 -6.31 -5.49
N ASN A 101 -4.48 -5.27 -6.07
CA ASN A 101 -5.50 -4.47 -5.44
C ASN A 101 -6.86 -4.99 -5.91
N ASN A 102 -7.46 -5.84 -5.09
CA ASN A 102 -8.69 -6.57 -5.40
C ASN A 102 -9.92 -5.96 -4.71
N GLY A 103 -9.73 -5.36 -3.54
CA GLY A 103 -10.75 -4.63 -2.77
C GLY A 103 -10.98 -3.20 -3.25
N ASN A 104 -11.71 -2.40 -2.47
CA ASN A 104 -11.85 -0.98 -2.74
C ASN A 104 -10.71 -0.19 -2.11
N THR A 105 -10.17 0.79 -2.81
CA THR A 105 -9.17 1.72 -2.28
C THR A 105 -9.61 3.15 -2.55
N THR A 106 -9.77 3.93 -1.49
CA THR A 106 -10.01 5.37 -1.56
C THR A 106 -8.77 6.11 -1.10
N VAL A 107 -8.28 7.04 -1.92
CA VAL A 107 -7.13 7.88 -1.62
C VAL A 107 -7.56 9.34 -1.70
N ASP A 108 -7.58 10.03 -0.55
CA ASP A 108 -8.05 11.41 -0.45
C ASP A 108 -7.02 12.34 0.20
N GLY A 109 -6.88 13.55 -0.33
CA GLY A 109 -6.05 14.59 0.26
C GLY A 109 -4.60 14.59 -0.23
N GLN A 110 -4.00 15.77 -0.14
CA GLN A 110 -2.68 16.06 -0.69
C GLN A 110 -1.60 15.17 -0.06
N GLY A 111 -0.78 14.55 -0.91
CA GLY A 111 0.33 13.70 -0.50
C GLY A 111 -0.06 12.29 -0.06
N SER A 112 -1.36 11.97 -0.06
CA SER A 112 -1.82 10.60 0.21
C SER A 112 -1.50 9.69 -0.99
N THR A 113 -1.04 8.46 -0.73
CA THR A 113 -0.73 7.49 -1.78
C THR A 113 -1.36 6.13 -1.51
N GLY A 114 -2.10 5.56 -2.46
CA GLY A 114 -2.72 4.24 -2.30
C GLY A 114 -1.69 3.10 -2.31
N THR A 115 -0.95 2.99 -3.41
CA THR A 115 0.14 2.02 -3.59
C THR A 115 1.38 2.73 -4.11
N GLU A 116 2.52 2.57 -3.43
CA GLU A 116 3.82 3.08 -3.84
C GLU A 116 4.82 1.94 -4.01
N ILE A 117 5.54 1.91 -5.12
CA ILE A 117 6.59 0.92 -5.36
C ILE A 117 7.86 1.61 -5.86
N ALA A 118 8.97 1.41 -5.16
CA ALA A 118 10.31 1.78 -5.61
C ALA A 118 11.08 0.51 -6.00
N GLY A 119 11.04 0.15 -7.29
CA GLY A 119 11.64 -1.09 -7.79
C GLY A 119 11.39 -1.35 -9.27
N ASN A 120 12.33 -2.04 -9.90
CA ASN A 120 12.26 -2.43 -11.30
C ASN A 120 11.32 -3.63 -11.49
N ASN A 121 10.73 -3.75 -12.67
CA ASN A 121 9.87 -4.87 -13.07
C ASN A 121 8.66 -5.08 -12.12
N ALA A 122 8.23 -4.03 -11.42
CA ALA A 122 7.06 -4.07 -10.56
C ALA A 122 5.80 -4.35 -11.39
N VAL A 123 4.87 -5.11 -10.81
CA VAL A 123 3.56 -5.42 -11.39
C VAL A 123 2.48 -4.98 -10.42
N VAL A 124 1.59 -4.10 -10.86
CA VAL A 124 0.38 -3.76 -10.11
C VAL A 124 -0.84 -4.22 -10.90
N ASN A 125 -1.61 -5.13 -10.31
CA ASN A 125 -2.91 -5.56 -10.84
C ASN A 125 -3.99 -4.81 -10.07
N GLN A 126 -4.68 -3.91 -10.76
CA GLN A 126 -5.75 -3.12 -10.19
C GLN A 126 -7.09 -3.66 -10.69
N ASP A 127 -7.63 -4.63 -9.97
CA ASP A 127 -8.87 -5.34 -10.32
C ASP A 127 -10.08 -4.79 -9.55
N GLY A 128 -9.84 -4.19 -8.38
CA GLY A 128 -10.84 -3.61 -7.50
C GLY A 128 -11.33 -2.22 -7.94
N THR A 129 -11.78 -1.42 -6.97
CA THR A 129 -12.10 0.00 -7.25
C THR A 129 -11.00 0.89 -6.68
N LEU A 130 -10.59 1.90 -7.44
CA LEU A 130 -9.64 2.92 -7.03
C LEU A 130 -10.29 4.29 -7.21
N ASP A 131 -10.57 4.99 -6.10
CA ASP A 131 -11.11 6.35 -6.10
C ASP A 131 -10.07 7.31 -5.53
N VAL A 132 -9.69 8.34 -6.30
CA VAL A 132 -8.61 9.28 -5.97
C VAL A 132 -9.13 10.72 -6.03
N SER A 133 -8.96 11.47 -4.94
CA SER A 133 -9.41 12.87 -4.80
C SER A 133 -8.45 13.73 -3.98
N GLY A 134 -8.73 15.03 -3.90
CA GLY A 134 -8.06 15.94 -2.96
C GLY A 134 -6.56 16.17 -3.19
N GLY A 135 -6.04 15.84 -4.38
CA GLY A 135 -4.60 15.90 -4.68
C GLY A 135 -3.83 14.64 -4.26
N GLY A 136 -4.52 13.53 -4.02
CA GLY A 136 -3.93 12.23 -3.73
C GLY A 136 -3.43 11.50 -4.98
N HIS A 137 -2.65 10.45 -4.75
CA HIS A 137 -2.07 9.59 -5.77
C HIS A 137 -2.55 8.14 -5.60
N GLY A 138 -3.08 7.53 -6.65
CA GLY A 138 -3.59 6.17 -6.60
C GLY A 138 -2.48 5.12 -6.54
N ILE A 139 -1.75 4.99 -7.66
CA ILE A 139 -0.63 4.04 -7.82
C ILE A 139 0.60 4.79 -8.33
N ASP A 140 1.65 4.82 -7.54
CA ASP A 140 2.94 5.40 -7.86
C ASP A 140 4.00 4.31 -7.99
N ILE A 141 4.72 4.29 -9.11
CA ILE A 141 5.83 3.36 -9.32
C ILE A 141 7.05 4.12 -9.82
N THR A 142 8.17 3.97 -9.12
CA THR A 142 9.49 4.43 -9.55
C THR A 142 10.38 3.24 -9.85
N GLY A 143 10.64 2.98 -11.13
CA GLY A 143 11.44 1.85 -11.57
C GLY A 143 11.35 1.60 -13.08
N ASP A 144 12.30 0.84 -13.60
CA ASP A 144 12.29 0.46 -15.00
C ASP A 144 11.39 -0.76 -15.24
N SER A 145 10.75 -0.81 -16.42
CA SER A 145 9.96 -1.96 -16.88
C SER A 145 8.77 -2.34 -15.98
N ALA A 146 8.24 -1.39 -15.21
CA ALA A 146 7.02 -1.58 -14.44
C ALA A 146 5.80 -1.79 -15.35
N THR A 147 4.83 -2.56 -14.87
CA THR A 147 3.55 -2.81 -15.54
C THR A 147 2.40 -2.54 -14.56
N VAL A 148 1.40 -1.79 -15.02
CA VAL A 148 0.11 -1.64 -14.31
C VAL A 148 -0.98 -2.21 -15.21
N ASP A 149 -1.69 -3.21 -14.74
CA ASP A 149 -2.86 -3.79 -15.39
C ASP A 149 -4.12 -3.38 -14.63
N ASN A 150 -4.79 -2.33 -15.11
CA ASN A 150 -6.03 -1.84 -14.51
C ASN A 150 -7.26 -2.46 -15.21
N LYS A 151 -7.85 -3.47 -14.58
CA LYS A 151 -9.12 -4.07 -15.00
C LYS A 151 -10.32 -3.54 -14.21
N GLY A 152 -10.04 -2.94 -13.06
CA GLY A 152 -10.99 -2.39 -12.11
C GLY A 152 -11.52 -1.00 -12.48
N GLY A 153 -12.46 -0.52 -11.67
CA GLY A 153 -12.98 0.84 -11.79
C GLY A 153 -11.98 1.84 -11.24
N MET A 154 -11.66 2.88 -12.01
CA MET A 154 -10.81 3.98 -11.55
C MET A 154 -11.53 5.31 -11.71
N THR A 155 -11.65 6.07 -10.63
CA THR A 155 -12.16 7.43 -10.60
C THR A 155 -11.07 8.34 -10.07
N VAL A 156 -10.80 9.43 -10.80
CA VAL A 156 -9.85 10.47 -10.36
C VAL A 156 -10.57 11.79 -10.44
N THR A 157 -10.63 12.50 -9.32
CA THR A 157 -11.32 13.79 -9.18
C THR A 157 -10.37 14.84 -8.61
N ASP A 158 -10.67 16.11 -8.87
CA ASP A 158 -9.89 17.30 -8.51
C ASP A 158 -8.61 17.56 -9.34
N PRO A 159 -8.20 18.85 -9.50
CA PRO A 159 -7.17 19.26 -10.46
C PRO A 159 -5.74 18.71 -10.25
N ASP A 160 -5.43 18.16 -9.07
CA ASP A 160 -4.08 17.73 -8.69
C ASP A 160 -3.99 16.23 -8.37
N SER A 161 -5.09 15.50 -8.48
CA SER A 161 -5.11 14.07 -8.17
C SER A 161 -4.55 13.26 -9.34
N ILE A 162 -3.83 12.17 -9.01
CA ILE A 162 -3.20 11.30 -10.00
C ILE A 162 -3.68 9.87 -9.80
N GLY A 163 -4.24 9.26 -10.85
CA GLY A 163 -4.64 7.84 -10.77
C GLY A 163 -3.44 6.89 -10.77
N ILE A 164 -2.57 7.02 -11.77
CA ILE A 164 -1.35 6.22 -11.93
C ILE A 164 -0.20 7.13 -12.34
N LEU A 165 0.91 7.07 -11.61
CA LEU A 165 2.18 7.69 -11.95
C LEU A 165 3.27 6.63 -12.13
N MET A 166 3.99 6.68 -13.25
CA MET A 166 5.15 5.82 -13.47
C MET A 166 6.37 6.67 -13.82
N LEU A 167 7.40 6.58 -12.99
CA LEU A 167 8.68 7.23 -13.16
C LEU A 167 9.75 6.18 -13.44
N ARG A 168 10.66 6.49 -14.36
CA ARG A 168 11.84 5.65 -14.60
C ARG A 168 12.94 6.00 -13.62
N ARG A 169 13.79 5.02 -13.33
CA ARG A 169 14.92 5.18 -12.39
C ARG A 169 16.19 5.64 -13.10
#